data_AF-A0A534XQ78-F1
#
_entry.id   AF-A0A534XQ78-F1
#
_cell.length_a   1.000
_cell.length_b   1.000
_cell.length_c   1.000
_cell.angle_alpha   90.00
_cell.angle_beta   90.00
_cell.angle_gamma   90.00
#
_symmetry.space_group_name_H-M   'P 1'
#
loop_
_entity.id
_entity.type
_entity.pdbx_description
1 polymer ?
#
loop_
_entity_poly.entity_id
_entity_poly.type
_entity_poly.pdbx_seq_one_letter_code
_entity_poly.pdbx_strand_id
1 'polypeptide(L)'
;MPTLDALRALQSSQRMWDEEILPALYEYIRIPNKSPAFDPRWQQNMDRAVALIEGWCRKQPVAGLSLEVVRLENRTPVIYMEVPGQGSETVLLYGHLDKQPEMSGWRQG
;
A
#
# COMPACT_ATOMS: atom_id res chain seq x y z
N MET A 1 21.81 22.49 -0.42
CA MET A 1 20.85 21.36 -0.40
C MET A 1 19.72 21.70 -1.35
N PRO A 2 19.21 20.78 -2.16
CA PRO A 2 18.01 21.04 -2.94
C PRO A 2 16.87 21.41 -1.98
N THR A 3 16.27 22.56 -2.18
CA THR A 3 15.07 22.99 -1.44
C THR A 3 13.86 22.28 -2.03
N LEU A 4 12.90 21.90 -1.19
CA LEU A 4 11.62 21.35 -1.65
C LEU A 4 10.92 22.36 -2.59
N ASP A 5 10.65 21.94 -3.83
CA ASP A 5 9.75 22.64 -4.72
C ASP A 5 8.31 22.24 -4.38
N ALA A 6 7.67 23.03 -3.52
CA ALA A 6 6.33 22.74 -3.00
C ALA A 6 5.26 22.74 -4.10
N LEU A 7 5.38 23.61 -5.12
CA LEU A 7 4.41 23.67 -6.21
C LEU A 7 4.50 22.43 -7.09
N ARG A 8 5.72 22.02 -7.44
CA ARG A 8 5.93 20.80 -8.21
C ARG A 8 5.46 19.57 -7.45
N ALA A 9 5.78 19.46 -6.16
CA ALA A 9 5.36 18.35 -5.31
C ALA A 9 3.83 18.24 -5.22
N LEU A 10 3.14 19.38 -5.07
CA LEU A 10 1.67 19.42 -5.06
C LEU A 10 1.08 18.94 -6.39
N GLN A 11 1.56 19.49 -7.51
CA GLN A 11 1.07 19.14 -8.85
C GLN A 11 1.28 17.66 -9.18
N SER A 12 2.45 17.11 -8.86
CA SER A 12 2.73 15.69 -9.08
C SER A 12 1.87 14.79 -8.19
N SER A 13 1.63 15.19 -6.94
CA SER A 13 0.82 14.41 -5.99
C SER A 13 -0.65 14.36 -6.42
N GLN A 14 -1.20 15.49 -6.88
CA GLN A 14 -2.57 15.56 -7.39
C GLN A 14 -2.73 14.66 -8.62
N ARG A 15 -1.80 14.72 -9.57
CA ARG A 15 -1.84 13.86 -10.76
C ARG A 15 -1.76 12.38 -10.40
N MET A 16 -0.80 12.02 -9.56
CA MET A 16 -0.62 10.63 -9.08
C MET A 16 -1.88 10.12 -8.36
N TRP A 17 -2.52 10.99 -7.58
CA TRP A 17 -3.76 10.65 -6.89
C TRP A 17 -4.87 10.26 -7.85
N ASP A 18 -5.17 11.13 -8.82
CA ASP A 18 -6.29 10.95 -9.75
C ASP A 18 -6.02 9.84 -10.79
N GLU A 19 -4.81 9.78 -11.34
CA GLU A 19 -4.47 8.91 -12.47
C GLU A 19 -4.08 7.48 -12.05
N GLU A 20 -3.49 7.31 -10.87
CA GLU A 20 -2.92 6.01 -10.47
C GLU A 20 -3.46 5.49 -9.13
N ILE A 21 -3.42 6.30 -8.06
CA ILE A 21 -3.78 5.84 -6.72
C ILE A 21 -5.27 5.53 -6.63
N LEU A 22 -6.14 6.43 -7.10
CA LEU A 22 -7.60 6.26 -7.00
C LEU A 22 -8.10 5.00 -7.75
N PRO A 23 -7.68 4.73 -9.01
CA PRO A 23 -7.99 3.46 -9.68
C PRO A 23 -7.49 2.22 -8.91
N ALA A 24 -6.24 2.24 -8.42
CA ALA A 24 -5.69 1.12 -7.65
C ALA A 24 -6.45 0.88 -6.34
N LEU A 25 -6.88 1.96 -5.67
CA LEU A 25 -7.69 1.89 -4.45
C LEU A 25 -9.07 1.27 -4.71
N TYR A 26 -9.72 1.57 -5.84
CA TYR A 26 -10.97 0.91 -6.20
C TYR A 26 -10.78 -0.61 -6.35
N GLU A 27 -9.72 -1.05 -7.05
CA GLU A 27 -9.42 -2.47 -7.18
C GLU A 27 -9.09 -3.11 -5.82
N TYR A 28 -8.31 -2.44 -4.99
CA TYR A 28 -8.02 -2.89 -3.63
C TYR A 28 -9.30 -3.01 -2.78
N ILE A 29 -10.21 -2.04 -2.84
CA ILE A 29 -11.49 -2.07 -2.10
C ILE A 29 -12.29 -3.33 -2.44
N ARG A 30 -12.33 -3.73 -3.71
CA ARG A 30 -13.06 -4.93 -4.17
C ARG A 30 -12.50 -6.25 -3.63
N ILE A 31 -11.25 -6.30 -3.15
CA ILE A 31 -10.69 -7.50 -2.54
C ILE A 31 -11.23 -7.64 -1.10
N PRO A 32 -11.93 -8.72 -0.73
CA PRO A 32 -12.43 -8.92 0.64
C PRO A 32 -11.31 -9.40 1.57
N ASN A 33 -10.27 -8.58 1.72
CA ASN A 33 -9.06 -8.88 2.48
C ASN A 33 -9.25 -8.69 3.99
N LYS A 34 -10.05 -9.54 4.62
CA LYS A 34 -10.30 -9.46 6.06
C LYS A 34 -9.07 -9.90 6.86
N SER A 35 -8.88 -9.27 8.02
CA SER A 35 -7.85 -9.67 8.98
C SER A 35 -8.06 -11.14 9.43
N PRO A 36 -7.00 -11.90 9.78
CA PRO A 36 -7.12 -13.29 10.23
C PRO A 36 -8.09 -13.52 11.38
N ALA A 37 -8.30 -12.50 12.23
CA ALA A 37 -9.28 -12.54 13.32
C ALA A 37 -10.73 -12.68 12.84
N PHE A 38 -11.02 -12.34 11.59
CA PHE A 38 -12.37 -12.33 11.00
C PHE A 38 -12.56 -13.33 9.86
N ASP A 39 -11.48 -13.91 9.32
CA ASP A 39 -11.52 -14.92 8.27
C ASP A 39 -10.41 -15.96 8.46
N PRO A 40 -10.72 -17.21 8.86
CA PRO A 40 -9.73 -18.28 8.98
C PRO A 40 -9.07 -18.68 7.65
N ARG A 41 -9.65 -18.30 6.50
CA ARG A 41 -9.13 -18.58 5.14
C ARG A 41 -8.58 -17.31 4.46
N TRP A 42 -8.10 -16.37 5.27
CA TRP A 42 -7.62 -15.04 4.86
C TRP A 42 -6.54 -15.07 3.76
N GLN A 43 -5.72 -16.12 3.69
CA GLN A 43 -4.49 -16.17 2.89
C GLN A 43 -4.72 -15.79 1.43
N GLN A 44 -5.77 -16.33 0.80
CA GLN A 44 -6.03 -16.08 -0.62
C GLN A 44 -6.31 -14.60 -0.92
N ASN A 45 -7.11 -13.93 -0.09
CA ASN A 45 -7.44 -12.52 -0.30
C ASN A 45 -6.27 -11.60 0.11
N MET A 46 -5.51 -12.00 1.13
CA MET A 46 -4.29 -11.31 1.55
C MET A 46 -3.23 -11.32 0.46
N ASP A 47 -2.98 -12.47 -0.16
CA ASP A 47 -2.02 -12.58 -1.26
C ASP A 47 -2.42 -11.74 -2.46
N ARG A 48 -3.73 -11.66 -2.77
CA ARG A 48 -4.25 -10.78 -3.82
C ARG A 48 -4.05 -9.30 -3.50
N ALA A 49 -4.34 -8.88 -2.27
CA ALA A 49 -4.16 -7.49 -1.85
C ALA A 49 -2.69 -7.08 -1.84
N VAL A 50 -1.81 -7.95 -1.34
CA VAL A 50 -0.37 -7.73 -1.35
C VAL A 50 0.18 -7.66 -2.76
N ALA A 51 -0.18 -8.59 -3.65
CA ALA A 51 0.28 -8.57 -5.03
C ALA A 51 -0.17 -7.31 -5.78
N LEU A 52 -1.38 -6.82 -5.51
CA LEU A 52 -1.88 -5.57 -6.07
C LEU A 52 -1.03 -4.37 -5.62
N ILE A 53 -0.80 -4.24 -4.31
CA ILE A 53 -0.05 -3.11 -3.75
C ILE A 53 1.43 -3.19 -4.14
N GLU A 54 2.05 -4.37 -4.03
CA GLU A 54 3.42 -4.62 -4.50
C GLU A 54 3.57 -4.25 -5.97
N GLY A 55 2.65 -4.71 -6.82
CA GLY A 55 2.67 -4.42 -8.25
C GLY A 55 2.52 -2.95 -8.58
N TRP A 56 1.76 -2.19 -7.77
CA TRP A 56 1.67 -0.74 -7.90
C TRP A 56 2.96 -0.04 -7.44
N CYS A 57 3.49 -0.40 -6.27
CA CYS A 57 4.71 0.18 -5.70
C CYS A 57 5.93 -0.06 -6.61
N ARG A 58 6.08 -1.25 -7.21
CA ARG A 58 7.19 -1.57 -8.13
C ARG A 58 7.20 -0.73 -9.41
N LYS A 59 6.06 -0.14 -9.81
CA LYS A 59 5.98 0.72 -11.00
C LYS A 59 6.38 2.17 -10.70
N GLN A 60 6.44 2.55 -9.42
CA GLN A 60 6.68 3.93 -9.05
C GLN A 60 8.14 4.31 -9.32
N PRO A 61 8.42 5.47 -9.95
CA PRO A 61 9.77 5.87 -10.35
C PRO A 61 10.56 6.47 -9.18
N VAL A 62 10.65 5.74 -8.05
CA VAL A 62 11.39 6.16 -6.86
C VAL A 62 12.81 5.63 -6.94
N ALA A 63 13.77 6.53 -7.17
CA ALA A 63 15.17 6.16 -7.30
C ALA A 63 15.70 5.48 -6.02
N GLY A 64 16.32 4.30 -6.19
CA GLY A 64 16.91 3.54 -5.09
C GLY A 64 15.91 2.76 -4.22
N LEU A 65 14.62 2.75 -4.56
CA LEU A 65 13.62 1.97 -3.83
C LEU A 65 13.93 0.47 -3.94
N SER A 66 14.19 -0.17 -2.80
CA SER A 66 14.12 -1.61 -2.64
C SER A 66 12.71 -1.99 -2.14
N LEU A 67 12.19 -3.13 -2.60
CA LEU A 67 10.90 -3.65 -2.19
C LEU A 67 10.95 -5.16 -2.05
N GLU A 68 10.58 -5.63 -0.86
CA GLU A 68 10.46 -7.04 -0.50
C GLU A 68 9.08 -7.32 0.11
N VAL A 69 8.48 -8.46 -0.27
CA VAL A 69 7.34 -9.03 0.47
C VAL A 69 7.88 -10.08 1.42
N VAL A 70 8.09 -9.69 2.68
CA VAL A 70 8.60 -10.58 3.74
C VAL A 70 7.49 -11.55 4.14
N ARG A 71 7.80 -12.84 4.12
CA ARG A 71 6.87 -13.93 4.45
C ARG A 71 7.45 -14.83 5.52
N LEU A 72 6.63 -15.11 6.54
CA LEU A 72 6.93 -16.08 7.59
C LEU A 72 5.82 -17.11 7.62
N GLU A 73 6.17 -18.35 8.00
CA GLU A 73 5.21 -19.44 8.09
C GLU A 73 4.06 -19.06 9.05
N ASN A 74 2.81 -19.28 8.61
CA ASN A 74 1.59 -19.00 9.36
C ASN A 74 1.43 -17.54 9.83
N ARG A 75 2.06 -16.56 9.17
CA ARG A 75 1.91 -15.12 9.45
C ARG A 75 1.47 -14.33 8.23
N THR A 76 0.81 -13.20 8.47
CA THR A 76 0.48 -12.25 7.40
C THR A 76 1.76 -11.68 6.79
N PRO A 77 1.82 -11.51 5.47
CA PRO A 77 2.96 -10.91 4.77
C PRO A 77 3.16 -9.43 5.17
N VAL A 78 4.40 -8.95 5.06
CA VAL A 78 4.76 -7.54 5.22
C VAL A 78 5.37 -7.03 3.92
N ILE A 79 4.83 -5.94 3.38
CA ILE A 79 5.47 -5.20 2.29
C ILE A 79 6.49 -4.27 2.92
N TYR A 80 7.77 -4.60 2.78
CA TYR A 80 8.89 -3.81 3.26
C TYR A 80 9.49 -3.03 2.10
N MET A 81 9.71 -1.73 2.32
CA MET A 81 10.28 -0.81 1.36
C MET A 81 11.37 0.02 2.02
N GLU A 82 12.50 0.17 1.34
CA GLU A 82 13.61 1.01 1.80
C GLU A 82 14.08 1.90 0.66
N VAL A 83 14.32 3.17 0.97
CA VAL A 83 14.93 4.14 0.06
C VAL A 83 16.13 4.74 0.77
N PRO A 84 17.36 4.55 0.26
CA PRO A 84 18.55 5.11 0.90
C PRO A 84 18.50 6.63 0.85
N GLY A 85 18.57 7.25 2.04
CA GLY A 85 18.71 8.69 2.17
C GLY A 85 20.14 9.17 1.89
N GLN A 86 20.32 10.48 1.83
CA GLN A 86 21.64 11.12 1.75
C GLN A 86 22.19 11.55 3.13
N GLY A 87 21.36 11.48 4.18
CA GLY A 87 21.72 11.84 5.56
C GLY A 87 21.84 10.62 6.47
N SER A 88 22.12 10.87 7.76
CA SER A 88 22.26 9.82 8.78
C SER A 88 20.96 9.48 9.52
N GLU A 89 19.88 10.21 9.25
CA GLU A 89 18.58 10.00 9.89
C GLU A 89 17.72 8.99 9.13
N THR A 90 16.76 8.40 9.84
CA THR A 90 15.80 7.44 9.26
C THR A 90 14.38 7.86 9.61
N VAL A 91 13.50 7.83 8.61
CA VAL A 91 12.06 8.07 8.78
C VAL A 91 11.32 6.76 8.52
N LEU A 92 10.43 6.38 9.43
CA LEU A 92 9.55 5.22 9.27
C LEU A 92 8.14 5.69 8.87
N LEU A 93 7.66 5.21 7.72
CA LEU A 93 6.26 5.32 7.31
C LEU A 93 5.59 3.97 7.53
N TYR A 94 4.46 3.95 8.23
CA TYR A 94 3.74 2.73 8.58
C TYR A 94 2.27 2.81 8.16
N GLY A 95 1.74 1.68 7.67
CA GLY A 95 0.34 1.47 7.34
C GLY A 95 -0.01 -0.02 7.35
N HIS A 96 -1.27 -0.34 7.11
CA HIS A 96 -1.77 -1.72 7.03
C HIS A 96 -2.80 -1.88 5.90
N LEU A 97 -3.02 -3.11 5.44
CA LEU A 97 -3.83 -3.44 4.25
C LEU A 97 -4.89 -4.53 4.51
N ASP A 98 -4.98 -5.03 5.74
CA ASP A 98 -6.05 -5.91 6.19
C ASP A 98 -7.28 -5.10 6.61
N LYS A 99 -8.45 -5.72 6.49
CA LYS A 99 -9.74 -5.05 6.67
C LYS A 99 -10.51 -5.64 7.84
N GLN A 100 -11.32 -4.77 8.45
CA GLN A 100 -12.44 -5.17 9.29
C GLN A 100 -13.49 -5.91 8.43
N PRO A 101 -14.36 -6.74 9.03
CA PRO A 101 -15.46 -7.38 8.31
C PRO A 101 -16.50 -6.35 7.86
N GLU A 102 -17.41 -6.76 6.98
CA GLU A 102 -18.55 -5.92 6.62
C GLU A 102 -19.41 -5.67 7.85
N MET A 103 -19.77 -4.40 8.09
CA MET A 103 -20.70 -3.99 9.12
C MET A 103 -22.12 -3.88 8.56
N SER A 104 -23.14 -3.82 9.42
CA SER A 104 -24.53 -3.57 9.02
C SER A 104 -24.81 -2.09 8.74
N GLY A 105 -25.83 -1.79 7.93
CA GLY A 105 -26.35 -0.42 7.75
C GLY A 105 -25.91 0.32 6.47
N TRP A 106 -25.32 -0.39 5.51
CA TRP A 106 -25.00 0.18 4.19
C TRP A 106 -26.28 0.55 3.43
N ARG A 107 -26.24 1.69 2.73
CA ARG A 107 -27.32 2.08 1.79
C ARG A 107 -27.40 1.04 0.67
N GLN A 108 -28.62 0.77 0.22
CA GLN A 108 -28.81 0.07 -1.05
C GLN A 108 -28.29 1.00 -2.15
N GLY A 109 -27.49 0.42 -3.06
CA GLY A 109 -26.81 1.14 -4.13
C GLY A 109 -27.76 1.86 -5.08
#